data_AF-A0A7J5ES12-F1
#
_entry.id   AF-A0A7J5ES12-F1
#
_cell.length_a   1.000
_cell.length_b   1.000
_cell.length_c   1.000
_cell.angle_alpha   90.00
_cell.angle_beta   90.00
_cell.angle_gamma   90.00
#
_symmetry.space_group_name_H-M   'P 1'
#
loop_
_entity.id
_entity.type
_entity.pdbx_description
1 polymer ?
#
loop_
_entity_poly.entity_id
_entity_poly.type
_entity_poly.pdbx_seq_one_letter_code
_entity_poly.pdbx_strand_id
1 'polypeptide(L)'
;MIRALVIMGLGGMAALVLSACPTVDLGDVPPDPNVCRPDRAYYEEMIWPSFLAPAEAANSCVAQAGCHAASNGRSALRLDTSDPPNHDANYSAVTRFLNCNTPDASGLLTKPLSTEDPHGGGDIFTPGDAVDDQAIAVFRGWFP
;
A
#
# COMPACT_ATOMS: atom_id res chain seq x y z
N MET A 1 55.38 -16.69 -55.71
CA MET A 1 55.13 -16.40 -54.28
C MET A 1 55.39 -14.91 -54.06
N ILE A 2 54.60 -14.20 -53.22
CA ILE A 2 54.47 -12.73 -53.00
C ILE A 2 53.08 -12.26 -53.51
N ARG A 3 52.05 -12.22 -52.65
CA ARG A 3 51.61 -11.16 -51.70
C ARG A 3 50.75 -10.09 -52.39
N ALA A 4 49.44 -10.08 -52.15
CA ALA A 4 48.72 -9.40 -51.05
C ALA A 4 48.27 -8.00 -51.51
N LEU A 5 46.98 -7.84 -51.86
CA LEU A 5 45.86 -7.46 -50.99
C LEU A 5 45.62 -5.95 -51.12
N VAL A 6 44.71 -5.60 -52.03
CA VAL A 6 44.08 -4.28 -52.14
C VAL A 6 42.88 -4.28 -51.20
N ILE A 7 42.86 -3.39 -50.21
CA ILE A 7 41.62 -3.01 -49.52
C ILE A 7 41.52 -1.49 -49.55
N MET A 8 40.63 -1.02 -50.42
CA MET A 8 40.05 0.33 -50.38
C MET A 8 39.21 0.48 -49.11
N GLY A 9 39.31 1.64 -48.47
CA GLY A 9 38.44 2.03 -47.36
C GLY A 9 38.41 3.53 -47.18
N LEU A 10 37.73 4.25 -48.08
CA LEU A 10 37.22 5.60 -47.82
C LEU A 10 35.89 5.44 -47.07
N GLY A 11 35.85 5.81 -45.79
CA GLY A 11 34.62 5.88 -44.99
C GLY A 11 34.61 7.18 -44.19
N GLY A 12 33.89 8.18 -44.70
CA GLY A 12 33.74 9.49 -44.07
C GLY A 12 32.99 9.42 -42.75
N MET A 13 33.53 10.08 -41.72
CA MET A 13 32.86 10.30 -40.44
C MET A 13 31.81 11.40 -40.57
N ALA A 14 30.53 11.03 -40.51
CA ALA A 14 29.44 11.97 -40.29
C ALA A 14 29.26 12.19 -38.78
N ALA A 15 29.55 13.39 -38.30
CA ALA A 15 29.32 13.80 -36.91
C ALA A 15 27.82 14.04 -36.68
N LEU A 16 27.18 13.16 -35.91
CA LEU A 16 25.84 13.37 -35.35
C LEU A 16 25.91 14.39 -34.20
N VAL A 17 25.52 15.62 -34.46
CA VAL A 17 25.27 16.63 -33.42
C VAL A 17 23.89 16.35 -32.83
N LEU A 18 23.85 15.59 -31.74
CA LEU A 18 22.65 15.43 -30.91
C LEU A 18 22.35 16.76 -30.21
N SER A 19 21.35 17.49 -30.69
CA SER A 19 20.77 18.63 -29.99
C SER A 19 20.15 18.13 -28.67
N ALA A 20 20.83 18.36 -27.55
CA ALA A 20 20.28 18.10 -26.23
C ALA A 20 19.13 19.08 -25.95
N CYS A 21 17.89 18.59 -26.02
CA CYS A 21 16.75 19.31 -25.47
C CYS A 21 17.01 19.52 -23.97
N PRO A 22 16.88 20.74 -23.42
CA PRO A 22 17.07 20.95 -22.00
C PRO A 22 16.02 20.13 -21.25
N THR A 23 16.47 19.14 -20.48
CA THR A 23 15.60 18.40 -19.57
C THR A 23 15.23 19.37 -18.46
N VAL A 24 14.00 19.87 -18.47
CA VAL A 24 13.48 20.67 -17.36
C VAL A 24 13.34 19.72 -16.17
N ASP A 25 14.06 20.03 -15.09
CA ASP A 25 13.87 19.37 -13.80
C ASP A 25 12.50 19.77 -13.25
N LEU A 26 11.59 18.81 -13.17
CA LEU A 26 10.23 19.01 -12.66
C LEU A 26 10.15 18.84 -11.13
N GLY A 27 11.29 18.62 -10.47
CA GLY A 27 11.34 18.28 -9.05
C GLY A 27 10.86 16.85 -8.78
N ASP A 28 10.66 16.54 -7.50
CA ASP A 28 10.15 15.25 -7.07
C ASP A 28 8.76 14.98 -7.65
N VAL A 29 8.49 13.72 -8.00
CA VAL A 29 7.16 13.28 -8.43
C VAL A 29 6.16 13.62 -7.32
N PRO A 30 5.09 14.41 -7.60
CA PRO A 30 4.10 14.72 -6.58
C PRO A 30 3.49 13.41 -6.07
N PRO A 31 3.21 13.29 -4.76
CA PRO A 31 2.54 12.10 -4.24
C PRO A 31 1.25 11.88 -5.04
N ASP A 32 0.95 10.62 -5.35
CA ASP A 32 -0.28 10.26 -6.06
C ASP A 32 -1.46 10.94 -5.34
N PRO A 33 -2.26 11.77 -6.05
CA PRO A 33 -3.33 12.54 -5.45
C PRO A 33 -4.41 11.65 -4.80
N ASN A 34 -4.41 10.34 -5.08
CA ASN A 34 -5.32 9.38 -4.45
C ASN A 34 -4.79 8.79 -3.14
N VAL A 35 -3.56 9.12 -2.71
CA VAL A 35 -2.98 8.60 -1.47
C VAL A 35 -3.22 9.58 -0.32
N CYS A 36 -4.27 9.36 0.47
CA CYS A 36 -4.39 10.07 1.75
C CYS A 36 -3.34 9.59 2.73
N ARG A 37 -2.95 10.53 3.58
CA ARG A 37 -2.13 10.31 4.76
C ARG A 37 -2.89 10.86 5.97
N PRO A 38 -3.92 10.13 6.45
CA PRO A 38 -4.65 10.50 7.67
C PRO A 38 -3.71 10.51 8.89
N ASP A 39 -4.19 10.99 10.04
CA ASP A 39 -3.29 11.26 11.17
C ASP A 39 -2.51 10.03 11.65
N ARG A 40 -1.18 10.18 11.76
CA ARG A 40 -0.30 9.07 12.11
C ARG A 40 -0.41 8.68 13.58
N ALA A 41 -0.65 9.63 14.48
CA ALA A 41 -0.80 9.31 15.90
C ALA A 41 -2.10 8.53 16.14
N TYR A 42 -3.20 8.96 15.53
CA TYR A 42 -4.49 8.27 15.55
C TYR A 42 -4.39 6.84 15.02
N TYR A 43 -3.55 6.61 14.02
CA TYR A 43 -3.28 5.26 13.54
C TYR A 43 -2.72 4.34 14.65
N GLU A 44 -1.69 4.80 15.37
CA GLU A 44 -1.03 3.99 16.39
C GLU A 44 -1.89 3.85 17.64
N GLU A 45 -2.57 4.92 18.05
CA GLU A 45 -3.34 4.99 19.29
C GLU A 45 -4.73 4.37 19.18
N MET A 46 -5.36 4.44 18.00
CA MET A 46 -6.76 4.05 17.82
C MET A 46 -6.91 2.92 16.80
N ILE A 47 -6.42 3.11 15.57
CA ILE A 47 -6.66 2.15 14.47
C ILE A 47 -5.96 0.83 14.72
N TRP A 48 -4.69 0.86 15.12
CA TRP A 48 -3.94 -0.37 15.39
C TRP A 48 -4.59 -1.23 16.47
N PRO A 49 -4.81 -0.73 17.71
CA PRO A 49 -5.34 -1.56 18.80
C PRO A 49 -6.85 -1.82 18.71
N SER A 50 -7.62 -1.06 17.94
CA SER A 50 -9.09 -1.19 17.93
C SER A 50 -9.66 -1.78 16.64
N PHE A 51 -8.91 -1.71 15.52
CA PHE A 51 -9.40 -2.15 14.22
C PHE A 51 -8.51 -3.23 13.60
N LEU A 52 -7.18 -3.05 13.56
CA LEU A 52 -6.29 -3.98 12.85
C LEU A 52 -5.84 -5.16 13.72
N ALA A 53 -5.48 -4.87 14.97
CA ALA A 53 -4.91 -5.83 15.91
C ALA A 53 -5.54 -5.73 17.31
N PRO A 54 -6.89 -5.77 17.43
CA PRO A 54 -7.54 -5.85 18.73
C PRO A 54 -7.12 -7.11 19.50
N ALA A 55 -7.23 -7.01 20.82
CA ALA A 55 -6.91 -8.11 21.74
C ALA A 55 -7.80 -9.33 21.54
N GLU A 56 -9.05 -9.14 21.12
CA GLU A 56 -9.96 -10.21 20.74
C GLU A 56 -9.55 -10.77 19.37
N ALA A 57 -9.06 -12.01 19.35
CA ALA A 57 -8.49 -12.62 18.16
C ALA A 57 -9.52 -12.86 17.05
N ALA A 58 -10.79 -13.03 17.40
CA ALA A 58 -11.88 -13.18 16.44
C ALA A 58 -12.09 -11.92 15.57
N ASN A 59 -11.76 -10.75 16.12
CA ASN A 59 -11.99 -9.45 15.46
C ASN A 59 -10.70 -8.86 14.89
N SER A 60 -9.61 -9.63 14.86
CA SER A 60 -8.28 -9.15 14.51
C SER A 60 -7.86 -9.54 13.10
N CYS A 61 -7.50 -8.54 12.29
CA CYS A 61 -7.00 -8.75 10.94
C CYS A 61 -5.67 -9.52 10.91
N VAL A 62 -4.92 -9.53 12.03
CA VAL A 62 -3.60 -10.15 12.10
C VAL A 62 -3.55 -11.42 12.95
N ALA A 63 -4.46 -11.60 13.92
CA ALA A 63 -4.46 -12.78 14.78
C ALA A 63 -5.07 -14.00 14.08
N GLN A 64 -6.07 -13.81 13.21
CA GLN A 64 -6.78 -14.92 12.59
C GLN A 64 -5.97 -15.52 11.43
N ALA A 65 -5.42 -16.71 11.66
CA ALA A 65 -4.72 -17.55 10.68
C ALA A 65 -3.52 -16.90 9.94
N GLY A 66 -3.01 -15.76 10.41
CA GLY A 66 -1.84 -15.09 9.83
C GLY A 66 -2.06 -14.57 8.40
N CYS A 67 -3.30 -14.40 7.94
CA CYS A 67 -3.60 -14.02 6.56
C CYS A 67 -2.94 -12.70 6.14
N HIS A 68 -2.77 -11.77 7.08
CA HIS A 68 -2.14 -10.47 6.88
C HIS A 68 -0.75 -10.34 7.50
N ALA A 69 -0.17 -11.39 8.10
CA ALA A 69 1.17 -11.28 8.66
C ALA A 69 2.23 -11.12 7.54
N ALA A 70 3.23 -10.26 7.73
CA ALA A 70 4.23 -10.00 6.71
C ALA A 70 5.08 -11.22 6.33
N SER A 71 5.29 -12.14 7.27
CA SER A 71 6.15 -13.31 7.10
C SER A 71 5.51 -14.44 6.29
N ASN A 72 4.20 -14.63 6.37
CA ASN A 72 3.50 -15.77 5.78
C ASN A 72 2.09 -15.45 5.22
N GLY A 73 1.71 -14.17 5.23
CA GLY A 73 0.40 -13.69 4.79
C GLY A 73 0.16 -13.85 3.29
N ARG A 74 -1.08 -14.19 2.97
CA ARG A 74 -1.53 -14.56 1.61
C ARG A 74 -2.32 -13.43 0.92
N SER A 75 -2.56 -12.32 1.60
CA SER A 75 -3.29 -11.17 1.07
C SER A 75 -2.34 -10.08 0.55
N ALA A 76 -2.91 -9.08 -0.12
CA ALA A 76 -2.19 -7.89 -0.57
C ALA A 76 -1.78 -6.97 0.60
N LEU A 77 -2.59 -6.92 1.66
CA LEU A 77 -2.27 -6.19 2.88
C LEU A 77 -1.39 -7.06 3.78
N ARG A 78 -0.13 -6.66 3.97
CA ARG A 78 0.82 -7.35 4.85
C ARG A 78 1.29 -6.43 5.96
N LEU A 79 1.20 -6.93 7.19
CA LEU A 79 1.45 -6.22 8.43
C LEU A 79 2.55 -6.94 9.22
N ASP A 80 3.57 -6.19 9.61
CA ASP A 80 4.64 -6.60 10.50
C ASP A 80 4.15 -6.57 11.94
N THR A 81 3.90 -7.76 12.49
CA THR A 81 3.45 -7.97 13.88
C THR A 81 4.59 -8.46 14.78
N SER A 82 5.83 -8.05 14.50
CA SER A 82 6.91 -8.18 15.47
C SER A 82 6.56 -7.50 16.80
N ASP A 83 7.32 -7.78 17.85
CA ASP A 83 7.13 -7.15 19.15
C ASP A 83 8.34 -6.25 19.47
N PRO A 84 8.20 -4.90 19.41
CA PRO A 84 6.99 -4.16 19.02
C PRO A 84 6.75 -4.16 17.50
N PRO A 85 5.50 -3.92 17.02
CA PRO A 85 5.19 -3.94 15.60
C PRO A 85 5.80 -2.76 14.86
N ASN A 86 6.17 -2.96 13.59
CA ASN A 86 6.73 -1.89 12.76
C ASN A 86 5.62 -0.96 12.24
N HIS A 87 5.23 0.01 13.07
CA HIS A 87 4.16 0.96 12.76
C HIS A 87 4.42 1.80 11.50
N ASP A 88 5.68 2.12 11.18
CA ASP A 88 6.01 2.87 9.96
C ASP A 88 5.66 2.08 8.69
N ALA A 89 6.11 0.83 8.63
CA ALA A 89 5.83 -0.06 7.52
C ALA A 89 4.33 -0.36 7.42
N ASN A 90 3.69 -0.62 8.56
CA ASN A 90 2.29 -0.97 8.62
C ASN A 90 1.39 0.20 8.23
N TYR A 91 1.66 1.41 8.73
CA TYR A 91 0.97 2.63 8.32
C TYR A 91 1.05 2.82 6.80
N SER A 92 2.26 2.72 6.21
CA SER A 92 2.43 2.83 4.75
C SER A 92 1.66 1.75 3.98
N ALA A 93 1.53 0.55 4.53
CA ALA A 93 0.80 -0.53 3.91
C ALA A 93 -0.72 -0.28 3.93
N VAL A 94 -1.28 0.08 5.10
CA VAL A 94 -2.72 0.26 5.26
C VAL A 94 -3.26 1.47 4.50
N THR A 95 -2.49 2.56 4.38
CA THR A 95 -2.94 3.78 3.69
C THR A 95 -3.20 3.56 2.20
N ARG A 96 -2.64 2.49 1.60
CA ARG A 96 -2.86 2.13 0.18
C ARG A 96 -4.26 1.59 -0.09
N PHE A 97 -4.99 1.21 0.96
CA PHE A 97 -6.33 0.63 0.88
C PHE A 97 -7.42 1.63 1.30
N LEU A 98 -7.07 2.90 1.50
CA LEU A 98 -7.99 3.95 1.90
C LEU A 98 -8.58 4.66 0.69
N ASN A 99 -9.85 5.05 0.81
CA ASN A 99 -10.52 5.97 -0.08
C ASN A 99 -10.85 7.25 0.68
N CYS A 100 -10.08 8.29 0.42
CA CYS A 100 -10.07 9.52 1.18
C CYS A 100 -11.26 10.43 0.87
N ASN A 101 -11.81 10.29 -0.33
CA ASN A 101 -13.00 11.04 -0.76
C ASN A 101 -14.28 10.34 -0.29
N THR A 102 -14.19 9.06 0.06
CA THR A 102 -15.33 8.26 0.51
C THR A 102 -14.81 7.20 1.48
N PRO A 103 -14.57 7.55 2.76
CA PRO A 103 -14.00 6.64 3.75
C PRO A 103 -14.70 5.28 3.81
N ASP A 104 -16.03 5.27 3.73
CA ASP A 104 -16.84 4.05 3.75
C ASP A 104 -16.64 3.13 2.55
N ALA A 105 -16.05 3.62 1.46
CA ALA A 105 -15.68 2.83 0.28
C ALA A 105 -14.20 2.40 0.29
N SER A 106 -13.49 2.60 1.41
CA SER A 106 -12.12 2.12 1.58
C SER A 106 -12.09 0.60 1.59
N GLY A 107 -11.25 -0.03 0.77
CA GLY A 107 -11.06 -1.48 0.81
C GLY A 107 -10.61 -2.01 2.17
N LEU A 108 -9.94 -1.17 2.97
CA LEU A 108 -9.56 -1.50 4.36
C LEU A 108 -10.78 -1.67 5.28
N LEU A 109 -11.90 -1.02 4.97
CA LEU A 109 -13.16 -1.16 5.68
C LEU A 109 -14.08 -2.19 5.00
N THR A 110 -14.34 -2.06 3.70
CA THR A 110 -15.39 -2.84 3.03
C THR A 110 -15.10 -4.32 3.01
N LYS A 111 -13.83 -4.73 2.91
CA LYS A 111 -13.44 -6.14 2.85
C LYS A 111 -13.83 -6.90 4.13
N PRO A 112 -13.44 -6.48 5.35
CA PRO A 112 -13.79 -7.22 6.56
C PRO A 112 -15.26 -7.09 6.99
N LEU A 113 -16.09 -6.26 6.35
CA LEU A 113 -17.52 -6.17 6.69
C LEU A 113 -18.31 -7.36 6.15
N SER A 114 -19.31 -7.82 6.89
CA SER A 114 -20.29 -8.81 6.42
C SER A 114 -21.22 -8.22 5.35
N THR A 115 -20.73 -8.13 4.12
CA THR A 115 -21.45 -7.51 2.99
C THR A 115 -21.18 -8.24 1.67
N GLU A 116 -21.63 -7.68 0.54
CA GLU A 116 -21.54 -8.31 -0.78
C GLU A 116 -20.10 -8.52 -1.29
N ASP A 117 -19.09 -7.87 -0.70
CA ASP A 117 -17.67 -8.03 -1.07
C ASP A 117 -16.94 -9.02 -0.14
N PRO A 118 -16.85 -10.32 -0.49
CA PRO A 118 -16.44 -11.33 0.46
C PRO A 118 -14.98 -11.18 0.85
N HIS A 119 -14.69 -11.17 2.14
CA HIS A 119 -13.34 -11.29 2.63
C HIS A 119 -12.85 -12.73 2.45
N GLY A 120 -11.68 -12.93 1.84
CA GLY A 120 -11.10 -14.27 1.68
C GLY A 120 -10.83 -15.00 3.01
N GLY A 121 -10.71 -14.25 4.11
CA GLY A 121 -10.59 -14.78 5.48
C GLY A 121 -11.91 -14.97 6.22
N GLY A 122 -13.05 -14.63 5.60
CA GLY A 122 -14.34 -14.48 6.27
C GLY A 122 -14.55 -13.07 6.83
N ASP A 123 -15.81 -12.73 7.01
CA ASP A 123 -16.22 -11.42 7.51
C ASP A 123 -15.83 -11.31 8.99
N ILE A 124 -15.21 -10.19 9.36
CA ILE A 124 -14.69 -9.93 10.71
C ILE A 124 -15.65 -9.01 11.47
N PHE A 125 -16.24 -8.04 10.78
CA PHE A 125 -17.12 -7.04 11.37
C PHE A 125 -18.55 -7.21 10.85
N THR A 126 -19.50 -7.26 11.76
CA THR A 126 -20.93 -7.33 11.46
C THR A 126 -21.60 -6.00 11.79
N PRO A 127 -22.01 -5.19 10.80
CA PRO A 127 -22.71 -3.94 11.07
C PRO A 127 -23.96 -4.16 11.95
N GLY A 128 -24.11 -3.33 12.99
CA GLY A 128 -25.18 -3.46 13.98
C GLY A 128 -24.84 -4.34 15.18
N ASP A 129 -23.68 -5.02 15.20
CA ASP A 129 -23.08 -5.47 16.46
C ASP A 129 -22.37 -4.29 17.15
N ALA A 130 -22.62 -4.13 18.46
CA ALA A 130 -22.15 -2.95 19.18
C ALA A 130 -20.62 -2.85 19.28
N VAL A 131 -19.91 -3.98 19.32
CA VAL A 131 -18.44 -4.01 19.40
C VAL A 131 -17.85 -3.68 18.02
N ASP A 132 -18.41 -4.27 16.97
CA ASP A 132 -17.95 -4.03 15.60
C ASP A 132 -18.26 -2.60 15.14
N ASP A 133 -19.43 -2.07 15.51
CA ASP A 133 -19.80 -0.67 15.24
C ASP A 133 -18.82 0.32 15.88
N GLN A 134 -18.24 -0.01 17.05
CA GLN A 134 -17.20 0.81 17.66
C GLN A 134 -15.90 0.80 16.84
N ALA A 135 -15.46 -0.36 16.36
CA ALA A 135 -14.27 -0.46 15.49
C ALA A 135 -14.48 0.29 14.17
N ILE A 136 -15.67 0.17 13.56
CA ILE A 136 -16.06 0.90 12.35
C ILE A 136 -16.08 2.41 12.61
N ALA A 137 -16.57 2.86 13.76
CA ALA A 137 -16.56 4.27 14.14
C ALA A 137 -15.12 4.80 14.32
N VAL A 138 -14.23 4.02 14.93
CA VAL A 138 -12.80 4.35 15.03
C VAL A 138 -12.18 4.49 13.64
N PHE A 139 -12.46 3.56 12.72
CA PHE A 139 -11.99 3.66 11.35
C PHE A 139 -12.43 4.98 10.68
N ARG A 140 -13.71 5.32 10.80
CA ARG A 140 -14.26 6.56 10.24
C ARG A 140 -13.66 7.81 10.85
N GLY A 141 -13.35 7.78 12.15
CA GLY A 141 -12.73 8.89 12.87
C GLY A 141 -11.28 9.19 12.50
N TRP A 142 -10.65 8.34 11.68
CA TRP A 142 -9.27 8.55 11.21
C TRP A 142 -9.17 9.59 10.09
N PHE A 143 -10.26 9.82 9.37
CA PHE A 143 -10.32 10.75 8.26
C PHE A 143 -10.65 12.17 8.77
N PRO A 144 -10.04 13.22 8.18
CA PRO A 144 -10.27 14.61 8.56
C PRO A 144 -11.65 15.15 8.19
#